data_AF-A0A6G8RT28-F1
#
_entry.id   AF-A0A6G8RT28-F1
#
_cell.length_a   1.000
_cell.length_b   1.000
_cell.length_c   1.000
_cell.angle_alpha   90.00
_cell.angle_beta   90.00
_cell.angle_gamma   90.00
#
_symmetry.space_group_name_H-M   'P 1'
#
loop_
_entity.id
_entity.type
_entity.pdbx_description
1 polymer ?
#
loop_
_entity_poly.entity_id
_entity_poly.type
_entity_poly.pdbx_seq_one_letter_code
_entity_poly.pdbx_strand_id
1 'polypeptide(L)'
;MNASTKNLIPVVQLTANEEQVKQALQICNACRYCETFCAVFPAMTKRLEFNQADIHYMANLCHNCGACLHACQYAPPHEFGVNIPQAMAQVRLETYQKFAVPESFGKLYQKAGITLVSALVITFIFFMLAGTIIQGNDLFGLYEGNFYAIFPHNFLALLFGSVFGIAFILLGLGIRKFWNQTSEVVLGGVEQPDILQAAKNVLTLKYLDGGHGKGCNEEDDRYTLIRRRFHHFTMYGFLLCFLATIVATGYHYFLNLHAPYPIFSLPVILGTLGGIGLVIGPVGLLYLNIKRDPQHGDAKQKPMDRGFIFLLLLISITGLALLAFRDSTLMALLLIAHLATVMTFFLTIPFGKFAHGFYRSAALLKFAVEERRSKKAK
;
A
#
# COMPACT_ATOMS: atom_id res chain seq x y z
N MET A 1 -31.46 -0.48 -46.14
CA MET A 1 -31.72 -0.14 -44.72
C MET A 1 -30.48 -0.52 -43.91
N ASN A 2 -29.51 0.39 -43.80
CA ASN A 2 -28.29 0.17 -43.01
C ASN A 2 -28.43 0.92 -41.69
N ALA A 3 -28.87 0.21 -40.65
CA ALA A 3 -28.82 0.74 -39.30
C ALA A 3 -27.35 0.96 -38.92
N SER A 4 -26.99 2.21 -38.64
CA SER A 4 -25.67 2.62 -38.20
C SER A 4 -25.31 1.88 -36.91
N THR A 5 -24.25 1.07 -36.94
CA THR A 5 -23.67 0.34 -35.80
C THR A 5 -23.04 1.25 -34.74
N LYS A 6 -23.27 2.57 -34.80
CA LYS A 6 -22.66 3.57 -33.90
C LYS A 6 -23.37 3.77 -32.55
N ASN A 7 -24.49 3.08 -32.30
CA ASN A 7 -25.25 3.22 -31.05
C ASN A 7 -25.36 1.91 -30.26
N LEU A 8 -24.27 1.15 -30.13
CA LEU A 8 -24.19 0.13 -29.10
C LEU A 8 -23.75 0.82 -27.81
N ILE A 9 -24.68 1.02 -26.87
CA ILE A 9 -24.31 1.35 -25.49
C ILE A 9 -23.52 0.14 -24.98
N PRO A 10 -22.21 0.26 -24.68
CA PRO A 10 -21.49 -0.87 -24.12
C PRO A 10 -22.10 -1.16 -22.75
N VAL A 11 -22.86 -2.26 -22.67
CA VAL A 11 -23.29 -2.78 -21.37
C VAL A 11 -22.04 -3.35 -20.73
N VAL A 12 -21.42 -2.57 -19.84
CA VAL A 12 -20.31 -3.04 -19.02
C VAL A 12 -20.88 -4.13 -18.12
N GLN A 13 -20.60 -5.39 -18.48
CA GLN A 13 -20.96 -6.52 -17.63
C GLN A 13 -20.09 -6.50 -16.39
N LEU A 14 -20.74 -6.53 -15.23
CA LEU A 14 -20.07 -6.60 -13.95
C LEU A 14 -19.51 -8.01 -13.73
N THR A 15 -18.38 -8.11 -13.04
CA THR A 15 -17.92 -9.42 -12.54
C THR A 15 -18.85 -9.91 -11.42
N ALA A 16 -18.83 -11.20 -11.10
CA ALA A 16 -19.60 -11.73 -9.98
C ALA A 16 -19.29 -11.03 -8.64
N ASN A 17 -18.03 -10.63 -8.42
CA ASN A 17 -17.63 -9.88 -7.22
C ASN A 17 -18.18 -8.44 -7.26
N GLU A 18 -18.19 -7.81 -8.43
CA GLU A 18 -18.78 -6.47 -8.62
C GLU A 18 -20.31 -6.51 -8.42
N GLU A 19 -20.99 -7.53 -8.92
CA GLU A 19 -22.43 -7.75 -8.70
C GLU A 19 -22.75 -7.94 -7.22
N GLN A 20 -21.96 -8.74 -6.50
CA GLN A 20 -22.13 -8.94 -5.06
C GLN A 20 -21.95 -7.63 -4.29
N VAL A 21 -20.94 -6.82 -4.62
CA VAL A 21 -20.75 -5.49 -4.01
C VAL A 21 -21.94 -4.57 -4.32
N LYS A 22 -22.41 -4.55 -5.57
CA LYS A 22 -23.58 -3.75 -5.97
C LYS A 22 -24.80 -4.11 -5.14
N GLN A 23 -25.14 -5.39 -5.04
CA GLN A 23 -26.28 -5.87 -4.26
C GLN A 23 -26.14 -5.51 -2.77
N ALA A 24 -24.98 -5.76 -2.18
CA ALA A 24 -24.72 -5.46 -0.78
C ALA A 24 -24.85 -3.94 -0.50
N LEU A 25 -24.30 -3.08 -1.38
CA LEU A 25 -24.42 -1.62 -1.25
C LEU A 25 -25.86 -1.12 -1.41
N GLN A 26 -26.65 -1.72 -2.30
CA GLN A 26 -28.08 -1.40 -2.46
C GLN A 26 -28.86 -1.71 -1.17
N ILE A 27 -28.64 -2.89 -0.59
CA ILE A 27 -29.26 -3.28 0.69
C ILE A 27 -28.80 -2.34 1.81
N CYS A 28 -27.50 -2.04 1.89
CA CYS A 28 -26.97 -1.10 2.89
C CYS A 28 -27.57 0.31 2.77
N ASN A 29 -27.75 0.81 1.55
CA ASN A 29 -28.31 2.15 1.31
C ASN A 29 -29.81 2.22 1.61
N ALA A 30 -30.54 1.11 1.44
CA ALA A 30 -31.94 1.01 1.85
C ALA A 30 -32.11 0.89 3.37
N CYS A 31 -31.32 0.03 4.03
CA CYS A 31 -31.45 -0.26 5.46
C CYS A 31 -30.89 0.84 6.37
N ARG A 32 -29.72 1.39 6.03
CA ARG A 32 -29.02 2.47 6.75
C ARG A 32 -28.67 2.27 8.23
N TYR A 33 -28.91 1.09 8.79
CA TYR A 33 -28.57 0.79 10.18
C TYR A 33 -27.08 1.03 10.52
N CYS A 34 -26.17 0.72 9.58
CA CYS A 34 -24.72 0.82 9.80
C CYS A 34 -24.14 2.23 9.58
N GLU A 35 -24.96 3.28 9.45
CA GLU A 35 -24.52 4.65 9.11
C GLU A 35 -23.45 5.20 10.07
N THR A 36 -23.66 5.04 11.38
CA THR A 36 -22.71 5.51 12.40
C THR A 36 -21.52 4.57 12.60
N PHE A 37 -21.59 3.34 12.09
CA PHE A 37 -20.51 2.34 12.20
C PHE A 37 -19.49 2.45 11.07
N CYS A 38 -19.94 2.87 9.88
CA CYS A 38 -19.13 2.87 8.67
C CYS A 38 -18.69 4.28 8.29
N ALA A 39 -17.40 4.59 8.45
CA ALA A 39 -16.84 5.90 8.09
C ALA A 39 -17.03 6.28 6.61
N VAL A 40 -17.27 5.30 5.74
CA VAL A 40 -17.48 5.51 4.29
C VAL A 40 -18.95 5.53 3.90
N PHE A 41 -19.87 5.38 4.86
CA PHE A 41 -21.30 5.43 4.61
C PHE A 41 -21.76 6.74 3.94
N PRO A 42 -21.25 7.93 4.31
CA PRO A 42 -21.63 9.18 3.64
C PRO A 42 -21.23 9.24 2.16
N ALA A 43 -20.23 8.45 1.72
CA ALA A 43 -19.91 8.32 0.30
C ALA A 43 -20.94 7.46 -0.44
N MET A 44 -21.40 6.40 0.21
CA MET A 44 -22.39 5.48 -0.34
C MET A 44 -23.75 6.17 -0.54
N THR A 45 -24.22 6.96 0.42
CA THR A 45 -25.55 7.60 0.38
C THR A 45 -25.69 8.70 -0.67
N LYS A 46 -24.58 9.14 -1.28
CA LYS A 46 -24.58 10.06 -2.43
C LYS A 46 -24.99 9.39 -3.75
N ARG A 47 -25.24 8.09 -3.74
CA ARG A 47 -25.50 7.27 -4.93
C ARG A 47 -26.86 6.59 -4.81
N LEU A 48 -27.57 6.51 -5.92
CA LEU A 48 -28.80 5.70 -6.05
C LEU A 48 -28.50 4.33 -6.66
N GLU A 49 -27.56 4.30 -7.61
CA GLU A 49 -27.06 3.09 -8.25
C GLU A 49 -25.55 2.99 -8.10
N PHE A 50 -25.01 1.78 -8.23
CA PHE A 50 -23.58 1.51 -8.16
C PHE A 50 -23.13 0.87 -9.47
N ASN A 51 -22.54 1.68 -10.34
CA ASN A 51 -21.88 1.19 -11.56
C ASN A 51 -20.46 0.68 -11.23
N GLN A 52 -19.76 0.12 -12.23
CA GLN A 52 -18.41 -0.42 -12.04
C GLN A 52 -17.42 0.60 -11.45
N ALA A 53 -17.49 1.87 -11.88
CA ALA A 53 -16.61 2.93 -11.38
C ALA A 53 -16.85 3.21 -9.88
N ASP A 54 -18.12 3.27 -9.48
CA ASP A 54 -18.51 3.45 -8.08
C ASP A 54 -18.12 2.25 -7.22
N ILE A 55 -18.24 1.02 -7.75
CA ILE A 55 -17.84 -0.21 -7.06
C ILE A 55 -16.34 -0.22 -6.76
N HIS A 56 -15.47 0.05 -7.75
CA HIS A 56 -14.03 0.15 -7.51
C HIS A 56 -13.66 1.33 -6.60
N TYR A 57 -14.34 2.47 -6.75
CA TYR A 57 -14.15 3.62 -5.86
C TYR A 57 -14.47 3.27 -4.40
N MET A 58 -15.64 2.69 -4.14
CA MET A 58 -16.08 2.31 -2.80
C MET A 58 -15.19 1.21 -2.20
N ALA A 59 -14.73 0.25 -3.01
CA ALA A 59 -13.80 -0.79 -2.57
C ALA A 59 -12.48 -0.20 -2.04
N ASN A 60 -11.96 0.85 -2.68
CA ASN A 60 -10.71 1.51 -2.28
C ASN A 60 -10.90 2.60 -1.21
N LEU A 61 -12.11 3.14 -1.07
CA LEU A 61 -12.49 4.01 0.04
C LEU A 61 -12.72 3.20 1.33
N CYS A 62 -13.25 1.98 1.23
CA CYS A 62 -13.43 1.06 2.36
C CYS A 62 -12.08 0.60 2.95
N HIS A 63 -11.94 0.63 4.28
CA HIS A 63 -10.73 0.16 5.00
C HIS A 63 -10.77 -1.29 5.46
N ASN A 64 -11.84 -2.01 5.13
CA ASN A 64 -12.03 -3.38 5.59
C ASN A 64 -12.07 -3.44 7.14
N CYS A 65 -12.89 -2.57 7.76
CA CYS A 65 -12.92 -2.34 9.20
C CYS A 65 -13.71 -3.39 9.99
N GLY A 66 -14.70 -4.04 9.37
CA GLY A 66 -15.51 -5.07 10.03
C GLY A 66 -16.71 -4.57 10.83
N ALA A 67 -16.67 -3.34 11.35
CA ALA A 67 -17.73 -2.80 12.21
C ALA A 67 -19.14 -2.90 11.59
N CYS A 68 -19.26 -2.70 10.27
CA CYS A 68 -20.55 -2.85 9.58
C CYS A 68 -21.03 -4.29 9.47
N LEU A 69 -20.15 -5.30 9.46
CA LEU A 69 -20.50 -6.72 9.41
C LEU A 69 -21.07 -7.16 10.76
N HIS A 70 -20.37 -6.84 11.86
CA HIS A 70 -20.83 -7.18 13.22
C HIS A 70 -22.18 -6.54 13.59
N ALA A 71 -22.47 -5.36 13.03
CA ALA A 71 -23.73 -4.66 13.27
C ALA A 71 -24.86 -5.03 12.28
N CYS A 72 -24.57 -5.79 11.22
CA CYS A 72 -25.53 -5.97 10.14
C CYS A 72 -26.63 -6.98 10.51
N GLN A 73 -27.89 -6.54 10.44
CA GLN A 73 -29.07 -7.41 10.60
C GLN A 73 -29.20 -8.46 9.48
N TYR A 74 -28.53 -8.23 8.35
CA TYR A 74 -28.55 -9.08 7.16
C TYR A 74 -27.22 -9.80 6.94
N ALA A 75 -26.30 -9.80 7.91
CA ALA A 75 -25.08 -10.60 7.84
C ALA A 75 -25.43 -12.11 7.76
N PRO A 76 -24.53 -12.95 7.22
CA PRO A 76 -24.68 -14.39 7.30
C PRO A 76 -24.98 -14.85 8.73
N PRO A 77 -25.91 -15.81 8.94
CA PRO A 77 -26.55 -16.68 7.93
C PRO A 77 -27.86 -16.15 7.33
N HIS A 78 -28.21 -14.87 7.47
CA HIS A 78 -29.41 -14.30 6.84
C HIS A 78 -29.43 -14.56 5.33
N GLU A 79 -30.62 -14.71 4.71
CA GLU A 79 -30.78 -15.05 3.28
C GLU A 79 -30.06 -14.08 2.32
N PHE A 80 -30.02 -12.80 2.66
CA PHE A 80 -29.27 -11.78 1.92
C PHE A 80 -27.75 -11.88 2.06
N GLY A 81 -27.25 -12.53 3.12
CA GLY A 81 -25.82 -12.83 3.32
C GLY A 81 -24.88 -11.63 3.19
N VAL A 82 -25.28 -10.44 3.65
CA VAL A 82 -24.56 -9.18 3.41
C VAL A 82 -23.21 -9.19 4.14
N ASN A 83 -22.12 -9.30 3.37
CA ASN A 83 -20.76 -9.18 3.87
C ASN A 83 -19.97 -8.12 3.09
N ILE A 84 -20.18 -6.86 3.46
CA ILE A 84 -19.51 -5.71 2.84
C ILE A 84 -17.97 -5.78 2.92
N PRO A 85 -17.34 -6.08 4.08
CA PRO A 85 -15.89 -6.17 4.16
C PRO A 85 -15.30 -7.16 3.14
N GLN A 86 -15.83 -8.39 3.10
CA GLN A 86 -15.33 -9.42 2.18
C GLN A 86 -15.57 -9.08 0.72
N ALA A 87 -16.79 -8.68 0.35
CA ALA A 87 -17.13 -8.34 -1.02
C ALA A 87 -16.25 -7.17 -1.54
N MET A 88 -16.06 -6.13 -0.70
CA MET A 88 -15.17 -5.02 -1.03
C MET A 88 -13.70 -5.46 -1.12
N ALA A 89 -13.25 -6.41 -0.31
CA ALA A 89 -11.88 -6.93 -0.37
C ALA A 89 -11.60 -7.66 -1.69
N GLN A 90 -12.57 -8.42 -2.21
CA GLN A 90 -12.45 -9.11 -3.51
C GLN A 90 -12.33 -8.10 -4.67
N VAL A 91 -13.23 -7.12 -4.76
CA VAL A 91 -13.14 -6.06 -5.78
C VAL A 91 -11.87 -5.21 -5.63
N ARG A 92 -11.41 -4.98 -4.39
CA ARG A 92 -10.15 -4.26 -4.15
C ARG A 92 -8.95 -5.04 -4.69
N LEU A 93 -8.95 -6.36 -4.57
CA LEU A 93 -7.92 -7.20 -5.19
C LEU A 93 -7.93 -7.10 -6.71
N GLU A 94 -9.12 -7.14 -7.33
CA GLU A 94 -9.29 -6.92 -8.77
C GLU A 94 -8.80 -5.54 -9.21
N THR A 95 -9.04 -4.52 -8.39
CA THR A 95 -8.53 -3.15 -8.62
C THR A 95 -7.00 -3.17 -8.74
N TYR A 96 -6.30 -3.77 -7.78
CA TYR A 96 -4.83 -3.77 -7.80
C TYR A 96 -4.26 -4.45 -9.04
N GLN A 97 -4.94 -5.47 -9.55
CA GLN A 97 -4.54 -6.15 -10.79
C GLN A 97 -4.87 -5.30 -12.02
N LYS A 98 -6.13 -4.89 -12.17
CA LYS A 98 -6.66 -4.16 -13.33
C LYS A 98 -5.94 -2.84 -13.59
N PHE A 99 -5.50 -2.17 -12.53
CA PHE A 99 -4.81 -0.88 -12.63
C PHE A 99 -3.28 -0.99 -12.54
N ALA A 100 -2.71 -2.17 -12.26
CA ALA A 100 -1.28 -2.39 -12.42
C ALA A 100 -0.85 -2.25 -13.90
N VAL A 101 0.34 -1.69 -14.13
CA VAL A 101 0.90 -1.48 -15.47
C VAL A 101 2.30 -2.11 -15.54
N PRO A 102 2.50 -3.23 -16.25
CA PRO A 102 1.50 -4.06 -16.94
C PRO A 102 0.64 -4.90 -15.98
N GLU A 103 -0.58 -5.23 -16.40
CA GLU A 103 -1.56 -6.01 -15.60
C GLU A 103 -1.07 -7.43 -15.26
N SER A 104 -0.29 -8.04 -16.16
CA SER A 104 0.26 -9.39 -15.98
C SER A 104 1.11 -9.52 -14.72
N PHE A 105 1.87 -8.47 -14.37
CA PHE A 105 2.74 -8.47 -13.20
C PHE A 105 1.93 -8.33 -11.91
N GLY A 106 0.85 -7.55 -11.91
CA GLY A 106 -0.11 -7.50 -10.80
C GLY A 106 -0.76 -8.85 -10.53
N LYS A 107 -1.14 -9.59 -11.59
CA LYS A 107 -1.68 -10.96 -11.49
C LYS A 107 -0.67 -11.95 -10.91
N LEU A 108 0.60 -11.85 -11.34
CA LEU A 108 1.67 -12.71 -10.83
C LEU A 108 1.91 -12.49 -9.33
N TYR A 109 2.07 -11.22 -8.91
CA TYR A 109 2.30 -10.89 -7.51
C TYR A 109 1.13 -11.33 -6.62
N GLN A 110 -0.11 -11.19 -7.09
CA GLN A 110 -1.28 -11.61 -6.33
C GLN A 110 -1.25 -13.12 -6.00
N LYS A 111 -0.86 -13.97 -6.95
CA LYS A 111 -0.83 -15.42 -6.75
C LYS A 111 0.36 -15.89 -5.91
N ALA A 112 1.52 -15.27 -6.11
CA ALA A 112 2.79 -15.81 -5.64
C ALA A 112 3.59 -14.84 -4.76
N GLY A 113 2.95 -13.87 -4.08
CA GLY A 113 3.62 -12.77 -3.37
C GLY A 113 4.89 -13.13 -2.60
N ILE A 114 4.83 -14.06 -1.63
CA ILE A 114 6.02 -14.50 -0.86
C ILE A 114 7.05 -15.17 -1.77
N THR A 115 6.64 -16.12 -2.61
CA THR A 115 7.54 -16.85 -3.50
C THR A 115 8.28 -15.92 -4.46
N LEU A 116 7.55 -14.96 -5.05
CA LEU A 116 8.11 -13.96 -5.97
C LEU A 116 9.09 -13.04 -5.25
N VAL A 117 8.74 -12.54 -4.07
CA VAL A 117 9.65 -11.72 -3.25
C VAL A 117 10.91 -12.49 -2.89
N SER A 118 10.79 -13.71 -2.36
CA SER A 118 11.93 -14.53 -1.99
C SER A 118 12.82 -14.85 -3.19
N ALA A 119 12.23 -15.20 -4.34
CA ALA A 119 12.98 -15.45 -5.57
C ALA A 119 13.76 -14.21 -6.01
N LEU A 120 13.13 -13.03 -6.07
CA LEU A 120 13.80 -11.78 -6.43
C LEU A 120 14.93 -11.43 -5.46
N VAL A 121 14.72 -11.54 -4.15
CA VAL A 121 15.75 -11.29 -3.15
C VAL A 121 16.94 -12.22 -3.33
N ILE A 122 16.72 -13.52 -3.46
CA ILE A 122 17.79 -14.52 -3.67
C ILE A 122 18.53 -14.24 -4.98
N THR A 123 17.80 -13.94 -6.05
CA THR A 123 18.39 -13.59 -7.35
C THR A 123 19.27 -12.35 -7.26
N PHE A 124 18.82 -11.29 -6.61
CA PHE A 124 19.63 -10.07 -6.45
C PHE A 124 20.83 -10.29 -5.52
N ILE A 125 20.68 -11.05 -4.43
CA ILE A 125 21.81 -11.46 -3.58
C ILE A 125 22.85 -12.21 -4.43
N PHE A 126 22.40 -13.19 -5.23
CA PHE A 126 23.29 -13.97 -6.09
C PHE A 126 24.06 -13.08 -7.08
N PHE A 127 23.38 -12.18 -7.80
CA PHE A 127 24.05 -11.29 -8.75
C PHE A 127 24.99 -10.30 -8.08
N MET A 128 24.62 -9.74 -6.92
CA MET A 128 25.48 -8.83 -6.18
C MET A 128 26.71 -9.53 -5.58
N LEU A 129 26.57 -10.77 -5.09
CA LEU A 129 27.69 -11.61 -4.64
C LEU A 129 28.62 -11.92 -5.81
N ALA A 130 28.08 -12.41 -6.94
CA ALA A 130 28.87 -12.71 -8.13
C ALA A 130 29.62 -11.46 -8.64
N GLY A 131 28.95 -10.31 -8.72
CA GLY A 131 29.58 -9.05 -9.12
C GLY A 131 30.70 -8.61 -8.17
N THR A 132 30.51 -8.79 -6.86
CA THR A 132 31.51 -8.47 -5.82
C THR A 132 32.75 -9.36 -5.96
N ILE A 133 32.55 -10.67 -6.16
CA ILE A 133 33.64 -11.63 -6.34
C ILE A 133 34.41 -11.37 -7.63
N ILE A 134 33.72 -11.08 -8.75
CA ILE A 134 34.34 -10.79 -10.05
C ILE A 134 35.20 -9.52 -9.99
N GLN A 135 34.79 -8.53 -9.22
CA GLN A 135 35.58 -7.30 -9.00
C GLN A 135 36.78 -7.50 -8.04
N GLY A 136 36.90 -8.68 -7.41
CA GLY A 136 37.99 -8.98 -6.47
C GLY A 136 37.82 -8.34 -5.09
N ASN A 137 36.61 -7.89 -4.73
CA ASN A 137 36.32 -7.33 -3.41
C ASN A 137 36.29 -8.45 -2.36
N ASP A 138 36.92 -8.21 -1.21
CA ASP A 138 36.93 -9.15 -0.09
C ASP A 138 35.59 -9.13 0.66
N LEU A 139 34.84 -10.23 0.64
CA LEU A 139 33.55 -10.33 1.33
C LEU A 139 33.65 -10.27 2.86
N PHE A 140 34.84 -10.51 3.42
CA PHE A 140 35.08 -10.46 4.87
C PHE A 140 36.10 -9.40 5.26
N GLY A 141 36.40 -8.47 4.35
CA GLY A 141 37.30 -7.35 4.59
C GLY A 141 36.75 -6.39 5.65
N LEU A 142 37.67 -5.67 6.31
CA LEU A 142 37.32 -4.55 7.19
C LEU A 142 37.23 -3.27 6.36
N TYR A 143 36.01 -2.75 6.24
CA TYR A 143 35.71 -1.56 5.44
C TYR A 143 35.36 -0.32 6.26
N GLU A 144 35.35 -0.42 7.60
CA GLU A 144 35.08 0.70 8.52
C GLU A 144 33.78 1.48 8.18
N GLY A 145 32.72 0.75 7.81
CA GLY A 145 31.44 1.32 7.42
C GLY A 145 31.42 1.97 6.02
N ASN A 146 32.54 2.04 5.31
CA ASN A 146 32.63 2.61 3.96
C ASN A 146 32.10 1.63 2.90
N PHE A 147 30.78 1.57 2.79
CA PHE A 147 30.10 0.73 1.79
C PHE A 147 30.37 1.14 0.33
N TYR A 148 30.85 2.38 0.06
CA TYR A 148 31.22 2.80 -1.29
C TYR A 148 32.50 2.15 -1.80
N ALA A 149 33.31 1.55 -0.92
CA ALA A 149 34.45 0.73 -1.33
C ALA A 149 34.01 -0.55 -2.07
N ILE A 150 32.80 -1.06 -1.77
CA ILE A 150 32.25 -2.28 -2.39
C ILE A 150 31.35 -1.92 -3.57
N PHE A 151 30.43 -0.97 -3.36
CA PHE A 151 29.51 -0.50 -4.39
C PHE A 151 29.64 1.01 -4.56
N PRO A 152 30.36 1.49 -5.60
CA PRO A 152 30.58 2.91 -5.82
C PRO A 152 29.29 3.72 -5.85
N HIS A 153 29.31 4.94 -5.31
CA HIS A 153 28.12 5.79 -5.18
C HIS A 153 27.35 5.94 -6.50
N ASN A 154 28.04 6.28 -7.59
CA ASN A 154 27.41 6.50 -8.90
C ASN A 154 26.72 5.24 -9.44
N PHE A 155 27.29 4.06 -9.17
CA PHE A 155 26.67 2.79 -9.54
C PHE A 155 25.34 2.59 -8.78
N LEU A 156 25.34 2.80 -7.46
CA LEU A 156 24.13 2.69 -6.64
C LEU A 156 23.08 3.73 -7.05
N ALA A 157 23.50 4.99 -7.24
CA ALA A 157 22.61 6.08 -7.62
C ALA A 157 21.92 5.82 -8.97
N LEU A 158 22.68 5.36 -9.98
CA LEU A 158 22.13 5.05 -11.30
C LEU A 158 21.20 3.82 -11.25
N LEU A 159 21.65 2.72 -10.63
CA LEU A 159 20.91 1.48 -10.61
C LEU A 159 19.60 1.61 -9.81
N PHE A 160 19.66 2.08 -8.57
CA PHE A 160 18.46 2.24 -7.74
C PHE A 160 17.60 3.41 -8.20
N GLY A 161 18.21 4.52 -8.65
CA GLY A 161 17.49 5.69 -9.16
C GLY A 161 16.68 5.37 -10.42
N SER A 162 17.23 4.58 -11.34
CA SER A 162 16.51 4.16 -12.55
C SER A 162 15.33 3.23 -12.24
N VAL A 163 15.53 2.21 -11.40
CA VAL A 163 14.45 1.31 -10.98
C VAL A 163 13.37 2.05 -10.20
N PHE A 164 13.76 2.95 -9.28
CA PHE A 164 12.84 3.84 -8.57
C PHE A 164 12.01 4.70 -9.53
N GLY A 165 12.67 5.36 -10.49
CA GLY A 165 12.00 6.20 -11.49
C GLY A 165 10.98 5.40 -12.31
N ILE A 166 11.36 4.24 -12.83
CA ILE A 166 10.47 3.36 -13.59
C ILE A 166 9.28 2.90 -12.72
N ALA A 167 9.54 2.45 -11.50
CA ALA A 167 8.49 1.97 -10.59
C ALA A 167 7.44 3.05 -10.31
N PHE A 168 7.86 4.30 -10.07
CA PHE A 168 6.95 5.41 -9.84
C PHE A 168 6.22 5.86 -11.10
N ILE A 169 6.83 5.77 -12.29
CA ILE A 169 6.13 6.00 -13.55
C ILE A 169 5.00 4.97 -13.73
N LEU A 170 5.30 3.68 -13.56
CA LEU A 170 4.30 2.60 -13.70
C LEU A 170 3.17 2.74 -12.68
N LEU A 171 3.50 3.05 -11.43
CA LEU A 171 2.51 3.33 -10.39
C LEU A 171 1.66 4.55 -10.75
N GLY A 172 2.28 5.63 -11.23
CA GLY A 172 1.59 6.85 -11.67
C GLY A 172 0.61 6.60 -12.82
N LEU A 173 0.98 5.77 -13.79
CA LEU A 173 0.10 5.33 -14.87
C LEU A 173 -1.11 4.54 -14.33
N GLY A 174 -0.88 3.64 -13.36
CA GLY A 174 -1.95 2.90 -12.70
C GLY A 174 -2.92 3.79 -11.92
N ILE A 175 -2.39 4.74 -11.14
CA ILE A 175 -3.19 5.75 -10.43
C ILE A 175 -4.00 6.60 -11.41
N ARG A 176 -3.39 7.04 -12.52
CA ARG A 176 -4.09 7.81 -13.56
C ARG A 176 -5.24 7.01 -14.17
N LYS A 177 -5.02 5.73 -14.49
CA LYS A 177 -6.06 4.84 -15.02
C LYS A 177 -7.20 4.67 -14.00
N PHE A 178 -6.87 4.46 -12.72
CA PHE A 178 -7.86 4.38 -11.64
C PHE A 178 -8.64 5.69 -11.47
N TRP A 179 -7.94 6.82 -11.46
CA TRP A 179 -8.54 8.15 -11.32
C TRP A 179 -9.51 8.44 -12.45
N ASN A 180 -9.09 8.24 -13.70
CA ASN A 180 -9.94 8.48 -14.87
C ASN A 180 -11.20 7.62 -14.80
N GLN A 181 -11.08 6.31 -14.54
CA GLN A 181 -12.25 5.43 -14.48
C GLN A 181 -13.18 5.78 -13.31
N THR A 182 -12.65 6.16 -12.15
CA THR A 182 -13.47 6.37 -10.95
C THR A 182 -13.94 7.81 -10.75
N SER A 183 -13.35 8.79 -11.44
CA SER A 183 -13.56 10.22 -11.16
C SER A 183 -14.11 11.02 -12.35
N GLU A 184 -14.57 10.35 -13.42
CA GLU A 184 -15.24 11.00 -14.55
C GLU A 184 -16.43 11.90 -14.15
N VAL A 185 -17.05 11.63 -12.99
CA VAL A 185 -18.21 12.39 -12.46
C VAL A 185 -17.79 13.62 -11.64
N VAL A 186 -16.49 13.87 -11.43
CA VAL A 186 -15.99 15.04 -10.68
C VAL A 186 -16.03 16.30 -11.55
N LEU A 187 -17.23 16.80 -11.84
CA LEU A 187 -17.45 18.07 -12.55
C LEU A 187 -16.86 19.23 -11.72
N GLY A 188 -15.99 20.06 -12.30
CA GLY A 188 -15.41 21.23 -11.62
C GLY A 188 -14.08 21.01 -10.90
N GLY A 189 -13.47 19.82 -11.02
CA GLY A 189 -12.05 19.60 -10.67
C GLY A 189 -11.72 19.55 -9.16
N VAL A 190 -10.42 19.46 -8.87
CA VAL A 190 -9.84 19.36 -7.52
C VAL A 190 -9.38 20.73 -7.05
N GLU A 191 -9.80 21.14 -5.84
CA GLU A 191 -9.36 22.39 -5.20
C GLU A 191 -8.38 22.12 -4.04
N GLN A 192 -7.60 23.13 -3.63
CA GLN A 192 -6.64 23.03 -2.53
C GLN A 192 -7.23 22.48 -1.20
N PRO A 193 -8.45 22.88 -0.77
CA PRO A 193 -9.05 22.32 0.43
C PRO A 193 -9.27 20.80 0.36
N ASP A 194 -9.56 20.26 -0.84
CA ASP A 194 -9.79 18.84 -1.05
C ASP A 194 -8.49 18.05 -0.82
N ILE A 195 -7.37 18.59 -1.33
CA ILE A 195 -6.03 18.01 -1.16
C ILE A 195 -5.64 18.01 0.30
N LEU A 196 -5.82 19.14 1.00
CA LEU A 196 -5.48 19.25 2.43
C LEU A 196 -6.31 18.29 3.29
N GLN A 197 -7.61 18.19 3.02
CA GLN A 197 -8.48 17.26 3.72
C GLN A 197 -8.10 15.80 3.47
N ALA A 198 -7.86 15.42 2.21
CA ALA A 198 -7.42 14.08 1.85
C ALA A 198 -6.07 13.73 2.49
N ALA A 199 -5.10 14.64 2.43
CA ALA A 199 -3.80 14.48 3.05
C ALA A 199 -3.92 14.28 4.57
N LYS A 200 -4.72 15.12 5.25
CA LYS A 200 -5.00 14.96 6.68
C LYS A 200 -5.62 13.59 6.99
N ASN A 201 -6.57 13.14 6.19
CA ASN A 201 -7.25 11.85 6.37
C ASN A 201 -6.30 10.66 6.16
N VAL A 202 -5.38 10.75 5.19
CA VAL A 202 -4.33 9.76 4.95
C VAL A 202 -3.34 9.74 6.12
N LEU A 203 -2.75 10.89 6.45
CA LEU A 203 -1.72 10.99 7.51
C LEU A 203 -2.25 10.60 8.88
N THR A 204 -3.50 10.90 9.19
CA THR A 204 -4.10 10.50 10.48
C THR A 204 -4.68 9.09 10.47
N LEU A 205 -4.78 8.45 9.29
CA LEU A 205 -5.54 7.22 9.06
C LEU A 205 -6.96 7.33 9.64
N LYS A 206 -7.63 8.46 9.38
CA LYS A 206 -8.92 8.83 10.01
C LYS A 206 -9.93 7.69 9.93
N TYR A 207 -10.05 7.03 8.78
CA TYR A 207 -11.10 6.04 8.56
C TYR A 207 -10.79 4.66 9.17
N LEU A 208 -9.63 4.46 9.80
CA LEU A 208 -9.32 3.29 10.63
C LEU A 208 -9.80 3.43 12.08
N ASP A 209 -10.53 4.50 12.42
CA ASP A 209 -11.25 4.62 13.69
C ASP A 209 -12.74 4.21 13.63
N GLY A 210 -13.19 3.69 12.48
CA GLY A 210 -14.60 3.38 12.25
C GLY A 210 -15.45 4.63 12.04
N GLY A 211 -16.76 4.49 11.82
CA GLY A 211 -17.67 5.65 11.77
C GLY A 211 -17.83 6.31 13.14
N HIS A 212 -17.70 5.53 14.22
CA HIS A 212 -17.94 5.93 15.60
C HIS A 212 -16.66 6.31 16.37
N GLY A 213 -15.48 6.29 15.75
CA GLY A 213 -14.22 6.71 16.38
C GLY A 213 -13.62 5.75 17.42
N LYS A 214 -14.17 4.55 17.61
CA LYS A 214 -13.70 3.57 18.62
C LYS A 214 -12.69 2.55 18.06
N GLY A 215 -12.44 2.57 16.75
CA GLY A 215 -11.59 1.60 16.07
C GLY A 215 -12.35 0.59 15.22
N CYS A 216 -11.64 -0.45 14.82
CA CYS A 216 -12.13 -1.53 13.95
C CYS A 216 -12.12 -2.87 14.69
N ASN A 217 -12.89 -3.82 14.17
CA ASN A 217 -12.90 -5.20 14.62
C ASN A 217 -11.75 -5.99 13.98
N GLU A 218 -11.22 -6.95 14.74
CA GLU A 218 -10.11 -7.81 14.32
C GLU A 218 -10.48 -9.29 14.41
N GLU A 219 -10.33 -9.91 15.59
CA GLU A 219 -10.66 -11.33 15.81
C GLU A 219 -12.07 -11.54 16.38
N ASP A 220 -12.64 -10.52 17.04
CA ASP A 220 -13.91 -10.57 17.74
C ASP A 220 -14.73 -9.27 17.58
N ASP A 221 -15.86 -9.20 18.27
CA ASP A 221 -16.79 -8.06 18.26
C ASP A 221 -16.24 -6.79 18.93
N ARG A 222 -15.03 -6.84 19.54
CA ARG A 222 -14.46 -5.70 20.25
C ARG A 222 -13.85 -4.68 19.29
N TYR A 223 -14.19 -3.41 19.50
CA TYR A 223 -13.51 -2.31 18.81
C TYR A 223 -12.09 -2.08 19.33
N THR A 224 -11.14 -1.94 18.41
CA THR A 224 -9.75 -1.65 18.74
C THR A 224 -9.09 -0.70 17.75
N LEU A 225 -8.21 0.17 18.26
CA LEU A 225 -7.36 1.06 17.45
C LEU A 225 -6.02 0.41 17.08
N ILE A 226 -5.79 -0.85 17.45
CA ILE A 226 -4.49 -1.50 17.31
C ILE A 226 -4.01 -1.57 15.86
N ARG A 227 -4.92 -1.86 14.90
CA ARG A 227 -4.59 -1.87 13.47
C ARG A 227 -4.16 -0.49 12.97
N ARG A 228 -4.81 0.58 13.44
CA ARG A 228 -4.42 1.97 13.14
C ARG A 228 -3.02 2.27 13.68
N ARG A 229 -2.72 1.85 14.90
CA ARG A 229 -1.40 2.06 15.54
C ARG A 229 -0.30 1.32 14.79
N PHE A 230 -0.48 0.03 14.50
CA PHE A 230 0.51 -0.74 13.73
C PHE A 230 0.70 -0.19 12.32
N HIS A 231 -0.38 0.26 11.66
CA HIS A 231 -0.25 0.91 10.36
C HIS A 231 0.46 2.27 10.45
N HIS A 232 0.31 3.02 11.54
CA HIS A 232 1.11 4.24 11.78
C HIS A 232 2.60 3.91 11.95
N PHE A 233 2.95 2.89 12.72
CA PHE A 233 4.34 2.41 12.81
C PHE A 233 4.89 2.03 11.44
N THR A 234 4.12 1.32 10.61
CA THR A 234 4.55 0.98 9.25
C THR A 234 4.68 2.21 8.34
N MET A 235 3.66 3.07 8.30
CA MET A 235 3.63 4.23 7.41
C MET A 235 4.69 5.25 7.78
N TYR A 236 4.74 5.68 9.05
CA TYR A 236 5.75 6.63 9.50
C TYR A 236 7.13 6.00 9.56
N GLY A 237 7.24 4.69 9.85
CA GLY A 237 8.50 3.96 9.74
C GLY A 237 9.09 4.05 8.33
N PHE A 238 8.27 3.77 7.32
CA PHE A 238 8.65 3.93 5.92
C PHE A 238 9.02 5.37 5.57
N LEU A 239 8.21 6.36 5.97
CA LEU A 239 8.46 7.77 5.68
C LEU A 239 9.76 8.27 6.32
N LEU A 240 10.08 7.82 7.53
CA LEU A 240 11.34 8.15 8.20
C LEU A 240 12.55 7.53 7.49
N CYS A 241 12.47 6.26 7.06
CA CYS A 241 13.52 5.66 6.22
C CYS A 241 13.68 6.39 4.88
N PHE A 242 12.58 6.77 4.23
CA PHE A 242 12.63 7.52 2.99
C PHE A 242 13.23 8.91 3.19
N LEU A 243 12.88 9.59 4.29
CA LEU A 243 13.47 10.88 4.66
C LEU A 243 14.96 10.74 4.97
N ALA A 244 15.39 9.65 5.60
CA ALA A 244 16.82 9.36 5.80
C ALA A 244 17.58 9.33 4.48
N THR A 245 17.02 8.67 3.45
CA THR A 245 17.58 8.65 2.10
C THR A 245 17.63 10.05 1.48
N ILE A 246 16.55 10.84 1.57
CA ILE A 246 16.51 12.23 1.05
C ILE A 246 17.60 13.08 1.71
N VAL A 247 17.72 13.01 3.04
CA VAL A 247 18.72 13.78 3.79
C VAL A 247 20.13 13.32 3.42
N ALA A 248 20.37 12.01 3.31
CA ALA A 248 21.67 11.47 2.88
C ALA A 248 22.05 11.90 1.45
N THR A 249 21.07 11.95 0.53
CA THR A 249 21.27 12.48 -0.83
C THR A 249 21.61 13.96 -0.78
N GLY A 250 20.90 14.76 0.02
CA GLY A 250 21.20 16.18 0.19
C GLY A 250 22.58 16.43 0.81
N TYR A 251 22.96 15.62 1.79
CA TYR A 251 24.30 15.64 2.39
C TYR A 251 25.37 15.41 1.32
N HIS A 252 25.20 14.39 0.49
CA HIS A 252 26.14 14.04 -0.55
C HIS A 252 26.26 15.14 -1.63
N TYR A 253 25.14 15.53 -2.24
CA TYR A 253 25.16 16.40 -3.43
C TYR A 253 25.20 17.90 -3.13
N PHE A 254 24.63 18.36 -2.00
CA PHE A 254 24.58 19.79 -1.66
C PHE A 254 25.61 20.20 -0.60
N LEU A 255 25.92 19.31 0.34
CA LEU A 255 26.82 19.62 1.46
C LEU A 255 28.21 18.95 1.34
N ASN A 256 28.41 18.10 0.32
CA ASN A 256 29.64 17.32 0.13
C ASN A 256 29.99 16.44 1.34
N LEU A 257 28.99 16.07 2.15
CA LEU A 257 29.11 15.18 3.30
C LEU A 257 28.86 13.74 2.84
N HIS A 258 29.86 12.90 2.97
CA HIS A 258 29.84 11.52 2.47
C HIS A 258 29.66 10.51 3.60
N ALA A 259 29.03 9.38 3.28
CA ALA A 259 29.02 8.23 4.17
C ALA A 259 30.45 7.65 4.30
N PRO A 260 30.80 6.99 5.43
CA PRO A 260 29.95 6.62 6.56
C PRO A 260 29.56 7.80 7.46
N TYR A 261 28.29 7.85 7.87
CA TYR A 261 27.80 8.90 8.76
C TYR A 261 27.92 8.50 10.25
N PRO A 262 28.18 9.46 11.17
CA PRO A 262 28.12 9.22 12.61
C PRO A 262 26.75 8.69 13.07
N ILE A 263 26.72 7.93 14.17
CA ILE A 263 25.48 7.29 14.68
C ILE A 263 24.39 8.32 15.02
N PHE A 264 24.79 9.50 15.52
CA PHE A 264 23.87 10.59 15.86
C PHE A 264 23.58 11.55 14.71
N SER A 265 24.03 11.23 13.48
CA SER A 265 23.67 12.03 12.31
C SER A 265 22.18 11.90 11.97
N LEU A 266 21.63 12.92 11.35
CA LEU A 266 20.21 12.96 10.98
C LEU A 266 19.78 11.76 10.10
N PRO A 267 20.52 11.35 9.04
CA PRO A 267 20.18 10.16 8.26
C PRO A 267 20.11 8.88 9.12
N VAL A 268 21.07 8.68 10.02
CA VAL A 268 21.13 7.45 10.83
C VAL A 268 20.01 7.42 11.86
N ILE A 269 19.71 8.53 12.54
CA ILE A 269 18.59 8.60 13.49
C ILE A 269 17.26 8.32 12.79
N LEU A 270 17.00 9.01 11.67
CA LEU A 270 15.78 8.81 10.89
C LEU A 270 15.65 7.37 10.38
N GLY A 271 16.73 6.81 9.83
CA GLY A 271 16.76 5.42 9.36
C GLY A 271 16.57 4.41 10.48
N THR A 272 17.14 4.65 11.66
CA THR A 272 17.01 3.76 12.82
C THR A 272 15.59 3.75 13.37
N LEU A 273 15.02 4.93 13.63
CA LEU A 273 13.63 5.07 14.10
C LEU A 273 12.65 4.52 13.05
N GLY A 274 12.92 4.79 11.77
CA GLY A 274 12.17 4.25 10.66
C GLY A 274 12.20 2.73 10.59
N GLY A 275 13.39 2.14 10.72
CA GLY A 275 13.62 0.70 10.75
C GLY A 275 12.89 0.03 11.92
N ILE A 276 12.98 0.59 13.12
CA ILE A 276 12.25 0.08 14.30
C ILE A 276 10.72 0.12 14.05
N GLY A 277 10.20 1.21 13.49
CA GLY A 277 8.79 1.31 13.11
C GLY A 277 8.37 0.25 12.08
N LEU A 278 9.24 -0.02 11.10
CA LEU A 278 9.06 -1.07 10.08
C LEU A 278 9.30 -2.50 10.60
N VAL A 279 9.77 -2.68 11.83
CA VAL A 279 9.69 -3.97 12.53
C VAL A 279 8.37 -4.05 13.28
N ILE A 280 8.11 -3.11 14.18
CA ILE A 280 6.93 -3.12 15.08
C ILE A 280 5.61 -3.16 14.29
N GLY A 281 5.47 -2.26 13.31
CA GLY A 281 4.24 -2.13 12.54
C GLY A 281 3.91 -3.39 11.73
N PRO A 282 4.79 -3.85 10.82
CA PRO A 282 4.56 -5.04 10.01
C PRO A 282 4.43 -6.34 10.82
N VAL A 283 5.18 -6.53 11.92
CA VAL A 283 4.95 -7.69 12.83
C VAL A 283 3.54 -7.64 13.41
N GLY A 284 3.11 -6.47 13.92
CA GLY A 284 1.76 -6.30 14.44
C GLY A 284 0.67 -6.50 13.39
N LEU A 285 0.86 -5.98 12.18
CA LEU A 285 -0.08 -6.19 11.07
C LEU A 285 -0.11 -7.66 10.59
N LEU A 286 1.01 -8.38 10.65
CA LEU A 286 1.05 -9.81 10.33
C LEU A 286 0.27 -10.62 11.38
N TYR A 287 0.49 -10.32 12.66
CA TYR A 287 -0.24 -10.94 13.76
C TYR A 287 -1.75 -10.74 13.57
N LEU A 288 -2.19 -9.50 13.33
CA LEU A 288 -3.59 -9.21 13.04
C LEU A 288 -4.07 -9.92 11.77
N ASN A 289 -3.29 -9.96 10.69
CA ASN A 289 -3.68 -10.66 9.45
C ASN A 289 -3.90 -12.17 9.66
N ILE A 290 -3.19 -12.79 10.60
CA ILE A 290 -3.33 -14.22 10.92
C ILE A 290 -4.56 -14.46 11.81
N LYS A 291 -4.80 -13.58 12.78
CA LYS A 291 -5.88 -13.72 13.77
C LYS A 291 -7.23 -13.18 13.31
N ARG A 292 -7.26 -12.34 12.27
CA ARG A 292 -8.48 -11.71 11.77
C ARG A 292 -9.54 -12.73 11.42
N ASP A 293 -10.78 -12.43 11.79
CA ASP A 293 -11.93 -13.23 11.43
C ASP A 293 -12.00 -13.46 9.90
N PRO A 294 -12.25 -14.71 9.43
CA PRO A 294 -12.24 -15.03 8.00
C PRO A 294 -13.28 -14.30 7.15
N GLN A 295 -14.41 -13.89 7.74
CA GLN A 295 -15.46 -13.14 7.06
C GLN A 295 -15.07 -11.68 6.84
N HIS A 296 -14.03 -11.18 7.50
CA HIS A 296 -13.63 -9.79 7.37
C HIS A 296 -12.84 -9.48 6.11
N GLY A 297 -12.42 -10.47 5.32
CA GLY A 297 -11.61 -10.22 4.13
C GLY A 297 -11.61 -11.39 3.16
N ASP A 298 -10.76 -11.27 2.13
CA ASP A 298 -10.61 -12.30 1.10
C ASP A 298 -9.33 -13.12 1.34
N ALA A 299 -9.48 -14.46 1.41
CA ALA A 299 -8.37 -15.39 1.53
C ALA A 299 -7.39 -15.26 0.35
N LYS A 300 -7.88 -14.95 -0.87
CA LYS A 300 -7.03 -14.78 -2.06
C LYS A 300 -6.13 -13.54 -2.00
N GLN A 301 -6.39 -12.62 -1.07
CA GLN A 301 -5.54 -11.45 -0.83
C GLN A 301 -4.33 -11.77 0.07
N LYS A 302 -4.38 -12.85 0.86
CA LYS A 302 -3.35 -13.20 1.87
C LYS A 302 -1.94 -13.32 1.28
N PRO A 303 -1.69 -13.96 0.12
CA PRO A 303 -0.34 -14.08 -0.42
C PRO A 303 0.31 -12.72 -0.72
N MET A 304 -0.45 -11.79 -1.29
CA MET A 304 0.01 -10.44 -1.60
C MET A 304 0.28 -9.62 -0.33
N ASP A 305 -0.63 -9.68 0.65
CA ASP A 305 -0.50 -8.95 1.92
C ASP A 305 0.73 -9.45 2.70
N ARG A 306 0.87 -10.77 2.84
CA ARG A 306 1.96 -11.39 3.59
C ARG A 306 3.30 -11.26 2.87
N GLY A 307 3.35 -11.38 1.55
CA GLY A 307 4.56 -11.14 0.76
C GLY A 307 5.08 -9.73 0.94
N PHE A 308 4.19 -8.73 0.95
CA PHE A 308 4.58 -7.35 1.21
C PHE A 308 5.08 -7.12 2.63
N ILE A 309 4.37 -7.63 3.65
CA ILE A 309 4.80 -7.53 5.05
C ILE A 309 6.16 -8.22 5.26
N PHE A 310 6.34 -9.41 4.71
CA PHE A 310 7.59 -10.16 4.76
C PHE A 310 8.75 -9.35 4.18
N LEU A 311 8.56 -8.70 3.02
CA LEU A 311 9.58 -7.85 2.42
C LEU A 311 9.96 -6.65 3.31
N LEU A 312 8.97 -5.97 3.91
CA LEU A 312 9.25 -4.85 4.83
C LEU A 312 10.05 -5.29 6.07
N LEU A 313 9.74 -6.48 6.60
CA LEU A 313 10.49 -7.07 7.72
C LEU A 313 11.93 -7.40 7.30
N LEU A 314 12.14 -8.01 6.13
CA LEU A 314 13.49 -8.27 5.62
C LEU A 314 14.29 -6.98 5.46
N ILE A 315 13.71 -5.94 4.86
CA ILE A 315 14.40 -4.65 4.66
C ILE A 315 14.79 -4.00 5.98
N SER A 316 13.87 -3.96 6.94
CA SER A 316 14.11 -3.31 8.23
C SER A 316 15.09 -4.09 9.09
N ILE A 317 14.98 -5.42 9.17
CA ILE A 317 15.91 -6.27 9.92
C ILE A 317 17.31 -6.21 9.30
N THR A 318 17.44 -6.36 7.97
CA THR A 318 18.74 -6.27 7.30
C THR A 318 19.36 -4.88 7.43
N GLY A 319 18.57 -3.80 7.38
CA GLY A 319 19.06 -2.43 7.53
C GLY A 319 19.56 -2.12 8.94
N LEU A 320 18.82 -2.55 9.97
CA LEU A 320 19.24 -2.41 11.37
C LEU A 320 20.45 -3.29 11.69
N ALA A 321 20.49 -4.51 11.17
CA ALA A 321 21.65 -5.39 11.31
C ALA A 321 22.88 -4.80 10.62
N LEU A 322 22.73 -4.28 9.40
CA LEU A 322 23.82 -3.60 8.70
C LEU A 322 24.36 -2.43 9.52
N LEU A 323 23.50 -1.60 10.10
CA LEU A 323 23.93 -0.50 10.98
C LEU A 323 24.70 -1.01 12.20
N ALA A 324 24.20 -2.05 12.87
CA ALA A 324 24.80 -2.61 14.08
C ALA A 324 26.18 -3.26 13.82
N PHE A 325 26.37 -3.84 12.63
CA PHE A 325 27.57 -4.57 12.26
C PHE A 325 28.39 -3.89 11.14
N ARG A 326 28.17 -2.59 10.92
CA ARG A 326 28.79 -1.84 9.80
C ARG A 326 30.32 -1.79 9.87
N ASP A 327 30.88 -1.86 11.08
CA ASP A 327 32.32 -1.80 11.34
C ASP A 327 32.95 -3.21 11.49
N SER A 328 32.19 -4.26 11.19
CA SER A 328 32.63 -5.67 11.27
C SER A 328 32.90 -6.27 9.89
N THR A 329 33.55 -7.44 9.88
CA THR A 329 33.80 -8.24 8.66
C THR A 329 32.52 -8.73 7.97
N LEU A 330 31.35 -8.65 8.62
CA LEU A 330 30.07 -9.04 8.03
C LEU A 330 29.41 -7.92 7.20
N MET A 331 29.97 -6.71 7.19
CA MET A 331 29.36 -5.54 6.55
C MET A 331 29.00 -5.81 5.09
N ALA A 332 29.91 -6.40 4.30
CA ALA A 332 29.68 -6.65 2.87
C ALA A 332 28.47 -7.54 2.61
N LEU A 333 28.35 -8.65 3.35
CA LEU A 333 27.23 -9.59 3.22
C LEU A 333 25.90 -8.96 3.64
N LEU A 334 25.89 -8.22 4.76
CA LEU A 334 24.70 -7.51 5.23
C LEU A 334 24.29 -6.39 4.27
N LEU A 335 25.25 -5.69 3.68
CA LEU A 335 25.01 -4.66 2.67
C LEU A 335 24.36 -5.26 1.42
N ILE A 336 24.89 -6.37 0.91
CA ILE A 336 24.31 -7.09 -0.23
C ILE A 336 22.89 -7.55 0.08
N ALA A 337 22.66 -8.16 1.24
CA ALA A 337 21.34 -8.60 1.66
C ALA A 337 20.35 -7.42 1.74
N HIS A 338 20.77 -6.31 2.36
CA HIS A 338 19.94 -5.13 2.48
C HIS A 338 19.61 -4.52 1.10
N LEU A 339 20.62 -4.28 0.26
CA LEU A 339 20.45 -3.72 -1.08
C LEU A 339 19.56 -4.59 -1.97
N ALA A 340 19.70 -5.91 -1.91
CA ALA A 340 18.83 -6.84 -2.64
C ALA A 340 17.36 -6.74 -2.22
N THR A 341 17.10 -6.62 -0.91
CA THR A 341 15.73 -6.44 -0.41
C THR A 341 15.13 -5.08 -0.78
N VAL A 342 15.92 -3.99 -0.72
CA VAL A 342 15.50 -2.65 -1.16
C VAL A 342 15.21 -2.63 -2.66
N MET A 343 16.06 -3.27 -3.47
CA MET A 343 15.86 -3.39 -4.93
C MET A 343 14.56 -4.13 -5.24
N THR A 344 14.32 -5.25 -4.54
CA THR A 344 13.09 -6.04 -4.68
C THR A 344 11.85 -5.21 -4.32
N PHE A 345 11.94 -4.37 -3.29
CA PHE A 345 10.85 -3.47 -2.92
C PHE A 345 10.54 -2.46 -4.00
N PHE A 346 11.53 -1.73 -4.52
CA PHE A 346 11.27 -0.76 -5.59
C PHE A 346 10.67 -1.42 -6.83
N LEU A 347 11.18 -2.58 -7.23
CA LEU A 347 10.66 -3.30 -8.39
C LEU A 347 9.20 -3.75 -8.22
N THR A 348 8.79 -4.05 -6.99
CA THR A 348 7.45 -4.59 -6.70
C THR A 348 6.42 -3.54 -6.25
N ILE A 349 6.81 -2.30 -5.98
CA ILE A 349 5.92 -1.18 -5.61
C ILE A 349 4.64 -1.09 -6.48
N PRO A 350 4.71 -1.04 -7.82
CA PRO A 350 3.53 -0.80 -8.65
C PRO A 350 2.60 -2.01 -8.74
N PHE A 351 3.06 -3.20 -8.33
CA PHE A 351 2.35 -4.47 -8.50
C PHE A 351 1.89 -5.09 -7.18
N GLY A 352 2.55 -4.73 -6.08
CA GLY A 352 2.32 -5.30 -4.76
C GLY A 352 1.27 -4.54 -3.96
N LYS A 353 1.16 -4.92 -2.68
CA LYS A 353 0.20 -4.30 -1.75
C LYS A 353 0.48 -2.81 -1.55
N PHE A 354 1.71 -2.32 -1.72
CA PHE A 354 2.07 -0.91 -1.49
C PHE A 354 1.20 0.07 -2.29
N ALA A 355 0.79 -0.30 -3.52
CA ALA A 355 -0.07 0.51 -4.37
C ALA A 355 -1.42 0.89 -3.72
N HIS A 356 -1.89 0.12 -2.72
CA HIS A 356 -3.15 0.43 -2.02
C HIS A 356 -3.16 1.82 -1.39
N GLY A 357 -2.02 2.30 -0.89
CA GLY A 357 -1.93 3.62 -0.26
C GLY A 357 -2.30 4.72 -1.25
N PHE A 358 -1.91 4.57 -2.51
CA PHE A 358 -2.16 5.55 -3.56
C PHE A 358 -3.58 5.46 -4.11
N TYR A 359 -4.09 4.27 -4.42
CA TYR A 359 -5.49 4.10 -4.85
C TYR A 359 -6.47 4.59 -3.78
N ARG A 360 -6.15 4.33 -2.51
CA ARG A 360 -6.91 4.86 -1.39
C ARG A 360 -6.82 6.37 -1.29
N SER A 361 -5.63 6.95 -1.44
CA SER A 361 -5.45 8.42 -1.40
C SER A 361 -6.24 9.10 -2.50
N ALA A 362 -6.26 8.52 -3.71
CA ALA A 362 -7.09 8.97 -4.82
C ALA A 362 -8.59 8.88 -4.49
N ALA A 363 -9.05 7.78 -3.89
CA ALA A 363 -10.45 7.66 -3.45
C ALA A 363 -10.80 8.68 -2.35
N LEU A 364 -9.92 8.93 -1.38
CA LEU A 364 -10.14 9.94 -0.34
C LEU A 364 -10.18 11.37 -0.92
N LEU A 365 -9.34 11.65 -1.93
CA LEU A 365 -9.37 12.92 -2.64
C LEU A 365 -10.70 13.12 -3.38
N LYS A 366 -11.17 12.10 -4.11
CA LYS A 366 -12.50 12.14 -4.73
C LYS A 366 -13.60 12.37 -3.68
N PHE A 367 -13.53 11.68 -2.54
CA PHE A 367 -14.51 11.86 -1.47
C PHE A 367 -14.52 13.29 -0.90
N ALA A 368 -13.34 13.89 -0.69
CA ALA A 368 -13.24 15.28 -0.23
C ALA A 368 -13.91 16.26 -1.22
N VAL A 369 -13.71 16.05 -2.53
CA VAL A 369 -14.40 16.85 -3.57
C VAL A 369 -15.92 16.64 -3.48
N GLU A 370 -16.39 15.40 -3.35
CA GLU A 370 -17.82 15.09 -3.20
C GLU A 370 -18.43 15.75 -1.95
N GLU A 371 -17.70 15.81 -0.83
CA GLU A 371 -18.16 16.47 0.40
C GLU A 371 -18.26 17.98 0.26
N ARG A 372 -17.22 18.62 -0.27
CA ARG A 372 -17.20 20.07 -0.49
C ARG A 372 -18.36 20.52 -1.38
N ARG A 373 -18.63 19.77 -2.46
CA ARG A 373 -19.73 20.13 -3.39
C ARG A 373 -21.10 19.94 -2.78
N SER A 374 -21.33 18.86 -2.00
CA SER A 374 -22.59 18.71 -1.27
C SER A 374 -22.82 19.82 -0.24
N LYS A 375 -21.76 20.41 0.33
CA LYS A 375 -21.88 21.58 1.22
C LYS A 375 -22.19 22.87 0.47
N LYS A 376 -21.69 23.06 -0.76
CA LYS A 376 -22.01 24.23 -1.61
C LYS A 376 -23.43 24.18 -2.19
N ALA A 377 -24.01 22.99 -2.32
CA ALA A 377 -25.36 22.79 -2.86
C ALA A 377 -26.48 22.87 -1.80
N LYS A 378 -26.11 22.88 -0.52
CA LYS A 378 -26.99 23.20 0.60
C LYS A 378 -26.85 24.68 0.92
#